data_AF-A0A368UPY8-F1
#
_entry.id   AF-A0A368UPY8-F1
#
_cell.length_a   1.000
_cell.length_b   1.000
_cell.length_c   1.000
_cell.angle_alpha   90.00
_cell.angle_beta   90.00
_cell.angle_gamma   90.00
#
_symmetry.space_group_name_H-M   'P 1'
#
loop_
_entity.id
_entity.type
_entity.pdbx_description
1 polymer ?
#
loop_
_entity_poly.entity_id
_entity_poly.type
_entity_poly.pdbx_seq_one_letter_code
_entity_poly.pdbx_strand_id
1 'polypeptide(L)'
;MGDKIDWNPQEGLITSDGSQSPATGLIHEIIHVLVNEAGVPNEQQDQTTILKENAVNSQTGEGTRRDHNDGTVETVSGPTCRSTEDGGEVCG
;
A
#
# COMPACT_ATOMS: atom_id res chain seq x y z
N MET A 1 6.98 20.12 -12.14
CA MET A 1 5.67 19.75 -11.56
C MET A 1 5.97 18.60 -10.63
N GLY A 2 5.64 18.73 -9.35
CA GLY A 2 5.90 17.67 -8.36
C GLY A 2 4.84 16.59 -8.45
N ASP A 3 5.18 15.38 -8.05
CA ASP A 3 4.23 14.28 -7.94
C ASP A 3 3.17 14.61 -6.89
N LYS A 4 1.94 14.19 -7.17
CA LYS A 4 0.80 14.38 -6.28
C LYS A 4 0.50 13.04 -5.61
N ILE A 5 0.39 13.06 -4.29
CA ILE A 5 -0.07 11.92 -3.49
C ILE A 5 -1.59 12.00 -3.38
N ASP A 6 -2.27 10.99 -3.92
CA ASP A 6 -3.71 10.80 -3.77
C ASP A 6 -3.93 9.59 -2.86
N TRP A 7 -4.34 9.85 -1.61
CA TRP A 7 -4.45 8.84 -0.56
C TRP A 7 -5.66 9.08 0.35
N ASN A 8 -6.32 8.01 0.78
CA ASN A 8 -7.46 8.04 1.69
C ASN A 8 -7.14 7.32 3.03
N PRO A 9 -7.17 8.01 4.18
CA PRO A 9 -6.89 7.40 5.50
C PRO A 9 -7.96 6.41 5.99
N GLN A 10 -9.07 6.27 5.26
CA GLN A 10 -10.19 5.38 5.60
C GLN A 10 -10.29 4.19 4.63
N GLU A 11 -9.26 3.94 3.83
CA GLU A 11 -9.21 2.84 2.86
C GLU A 11 -8.01 1.93 3.16
N GLY A 12 -8.30 0.70 3.56
CA GLY A 12 -7.33 -0.40 3.64
C GLY A 12 -7.40 -1.26 2.38
N LEU A 13 -6.48 -2.20 2.25
CA LEU A 13 -6.41 -3.12 1.11
C LEU A 13 -6.40 -4.57 1.60
N ILE A 14 -7.25 -5.43 1.04
CA ILE A 14 -7.16 -6.88 1.20
C ILE A 14 -6.45 -7.45 -0.03
N THR A 15 -5.28 -8.04 0.16
CA THR A 15 -4.49 -8.70 -0.89
C THR A 15 -4.58 -10.22 -0.75
N SER A 16 -4.02 -10.97 -1.70
CA SER A 16 -3.95 -12.43 -1.59
C SER A 16 -3.06 -12.94 -0.44
N ASP A 17 -2.22 -12.07 0.11
CA ASP A 17 -1.18 -12.41 1.10
C ASP A 17 -1.44 -11.76 2.47
N GLY A 18 -2.64 -11.19 2.68
CA GLY A 18 -3.08 -10.57 3.91
C GLY A 18 -3.73 -9.21 3.69
N SER A 19 -3.77 -8.37 4.72
CA SER A 19 -4.33 -7.02 4.61
C SER A 19 -3.34 -5.93 4.97
N GLN A 20 -3.57 -4.77 4.37
CA GLN A 20 -2.79 -3.56 4.47
C GLN A 20 -3.63 -2.45 5.07
N SER A 21 -2.99 -1.65 5.92
CA SER A 21 -3.56 -0.47 6.53
C SER A 21 -3.50 0.72 5.56
N PRO A 22 -4.29 1.77 5.79
CA PRO A 22 -4.10 3.01 5.05
C PRO A 22 -2.69 3.59 5.25
N ALA A 23 -2.02 3.33 6.38
CA ALA A 23 -0.64 3.78 6.60
C ALA A 23 0.35 3.17 5.60
N THR A 24 0.26 1.88 5.28
CA THR A 24 1.07 1.29 4.20
C THR A 24 0.64 1.76 2.82
N GLY A 25 -0.66 2.04 2.61
CA GLY A 25 -1.14 2.75 1.43
C GLY A 25 -0.50 4.14 1.25
N LEU A 26 -0.28 4.89 2.33
CA LEU A 26 0.44 6.17 2.24
C LEU A 26 1.92 5.96 1.92
N ILE A 27 2.55 4.95 2.52
CA ILE A 27 3.94 4.60 2.24
C ILE A 27 4.10 4.19 0.77
N HIS A 28 3.15 3.46 0.20
CA HIS A 28 3.11 3.11 -1.21
C HIS A 28 3.17 4.35 -2.11
N GLU A 29 2.32 5.35 -1.86
CA GLU A 29 2.33 6.62 -2.61
C GLU A 29 3.65 7.40 -2.43
N ILE A 30 4.20 7.42 -1.22
CA ILE A 30 5.51 8.05 -0.98
C ILE A 30 6.61 7.32 -1.75
N ILE A 31 6.59 5.99 -1.80
CA ILE A 31 7.54 5.20 -2.56
C ILE A 31 7.42 5.49 -4.06
N HIS A 32 6.22 5.66 -4.60
CA HIS A 32 6.01 6.07 -5.99
C HIS A 32 6.75 7.39 -6.30
N VAL A 33 6.60 8.40 -5.44
CA VAL A 33 7.34 9.68 -5.57
C VAL A 33 8.85 9.45 -5.56
N LEU A 34 9.36 8.69 -4.58
CA LEU A 34 10.80 8.44 -4.44
C LEU A 34 11.38 7.66 -5.61
N VAL A 35 10.62 6.71 -6.17
CA VAL A 35 11.01 5.92 -7.35
C VAL A 35 11.08 6.80 -8.59
N ASN A 36 10.13 7.71 -8.76
CA ASN A 36 10.14 8.69 -9.84
C ASN A 36 11.29 9.69 -9.71
N GLU A 37 11.51 10.25 -8.52
CA GLU A 37 12.64 11.17 -8.23
C GLU A 37 14.01 10.51 -8.45
N ALA A 38 14.11 9.20 -8.23
CA ALA A 38 15.32 8.43 -8.51
C ALA A 38 15.56 8.18 -10.02
N GLY A 39 14.64 8.59 -10.90
CA GLY A 39 14.76 8.44 -12.35
C GLY A 39 14.56 7.00 -12.83
N VAL A 40 13.83 6.17 -12.09
CA VAL A 40 13.48 4.82 -12.52
C VAL A 40 12.56 4.91 -13.75
N PRO A 41 12.84 4.17 -14.85
CA PRO A 41 12.00 4.18 -16.05
C PRO A 41 10.56 3.79 -15.73
N ASN A 42 9.58 4.47 -16.35
CA ASN A 42 8.14 4.27 -16.09
C ASN A 42 7.73 2.80 -16.12
N GLU A 43 8.26 2.01 -17.07
CA GLU A 43 7.95 0.59 -17.21
C GLU A 43 8.43 -0.30 -16.05
N GLN A 44 9.29 0.24 -15.16
CA GLN A 44 9.82 -0.43 -13.97
C GLN A 44 9.34 0.19 -12.66
N GLN A 45 8.65 1.33 -12.69
CA GLN A 45 8.28 2.06 -11.47
C GLN A 45 7.33 1.23 -10.60
N ASP A 46 6.33 0.60 -11.19
CA ASP A 46 5.35 -0.22 -10.46
C ASP A 46 6.02 -1.38 -9.73
N GLN A 47 6.83 -2.16 -10.45
CA GLN A 47 7.56 -3.27 -9.87
C GLN A 47 8.50 -2.80 -8.75
N THR A 48 9.20 -1.68 -8.95
CA THR A 48 10.13 -1.13 -7.96
C THR A 48 9.39 -0.65 -6.72
N THR A 49 8.21 -0.06 -6.90
CA THR A 49 7.36 0.43 -5.80
C THR A 49 6.88 -0.74 -4.96
N ILE A 50 6.31 -1.77 -5.58
CA ILE A 50 5.84 -2.98 -4.89
C ILE A 50 6.98 -3.68 -4.13
N LEU A 51 8.17 -3.79 -4.74
CA LEU A 51 9.33 -4.40 -4.06
C LEU A 51 9.72 -3.63 -2.79
N LYS A 52 9.69 -2.30 -2.83
CA LYS A 52 10.01 -1.44 -1.68
C LYS A 52 8.90 -1.46 -0.63
N GLU A 53 7.65 -1.43 -1.06
CA GLU A 53 6.48 -1.49 -0.19
C GLU A 53 6.45 -2.83 0.57
N ASN A 54 6.65 -3.96 -0.13
CA ASN A 54 6.69 -5.28 0.50
C ASN A 54 7.80 -5.42 1.54
N ALA A 55 8.92 -4.72 1.37
CA ALA A 55 9.97 -4.67 2.38
C ALA A 55 9.51 -3.95 3.66
N VAL A 56 8.64 -2.94 3.53
CA VAL A 56 7.99 -2.27 4.67
C VAL A 56 6.90 -3.17 5.27
N ASN A 57 6.03 -3.76 4.45
CA ASN A 57 4.94 -4.64 4.89
C ASN A 57 5.47 -5.81 5.73
N SER A 58 6.61 -6.40 5.34
CA SER A 58 7.29 -7.44 6.11
C SER A 58 7.75 -6.97 7.50
N GLN A 59 8.17 -5.71 7.62
CA GLN A 59 8.61 -5.13 8.90
C GLN A 59 7.44 -4.78 9.82
N THR A 60 6.28 -4.44 9.25
CA THR A 60 5.06 -4.05 9.98
C THR A 60 4.07 -5.20 10.19
N GLY A 61 4.31 -6.35 9.57
CA GLY A 61 3.42 -7.52 9.64
C GLY A 61 2.14 -7.34 8.82
N GLU A 62 2.22 -6.60 7.72
CA GLU A 62 1.12 -6.35 6.78
C GLU A 62 1.20 -7.26 5.56
N GLY A 63 0.08 -7.43 4.87
CA GLY A 63 -0.02 -8.23 3.64
C GLY A 63 0.89 -7.70 2.54
N THR A 64 1.45 -8.60 1.72
CA THR A 64 2.28 -8.20 0.58
C THR A 64 1.44 -8.01 -0.68
N ARG A 65 1.96 -7.25 -1.64
CA ARG A 65 1.42 -7.12 -2.99
C ARG A 65 2.23 -7.92 -4.00
N ARG A 66 1.56 -8.66 -4.87
CA ARG A 66 2.14 -9.28 -6.07
C ARG A 66 2.21 -8.29 -7.23
N ASP A 67 1.15 -7.51 -7.40
CA ASP A 67 0.97 -6.54 -8.48
C ASP A 67 -0.08 -5.48 -8.09
N HIS A 68 -0.25 -4.40 -8.86
CA HIS A 68 -1.21 -3.34 -8.51
C HIS A 68 -2.69 -3.73 -8.62
N ASN A 69 -3.01 -4.93 -9.12
CA ASN A 69 -4.38 -5.45 -9.27
C ASN A 69 -4.71 -6.55 -8.25
N ASP A 70 -3.80 -6.85 -7.34
CA ASP A 70 -3.93 -7.98 -6.42
C ASP A 70 -4.72 -7.69 -5.14
N GLY A 71 -5.30 -6.49 -5.04
CA GLY A 71 -5.93 -5.99 -3.83
C GLY A 71 -7.34 -5.48 -4.07
N THR A 72 -8.20 -5.64 -3.05
CA THR A 72 -9.54 -5.05 -2.97
C THR A 72 -9.54 -3.98 -1.89
N VAL A 73 -9.96 -2.76 -2.25
CA VAL A 73 -10.06 -1.64 -1.30
C VAL A 73 -11.27 -1.85 -0.40
N GLU A 74 -11.07 -1.67 0.90
CA GLU A 74 -12.10 -1.82 1.92
C GLU A 74 -12.09 -0.62 2.86
N THR A 75 -13.28 -0.22 3.34
CA THR A 75 -13.38 0.91 4.27
C THR A 75 -12.96 0.50 5.67
N VAL A 76 -12.12 1.34 6.30
CA VAL A 76 -11.66 1.18 7.69
C VAL A 76 -11.89 2.46 8.49
N SER A 77 -11.87 2.36 9.82
CA SER A 77 -12.12 3.49 10.71
C SER A 77 -10.93 4.44 10.87
N GLY A 78 -9.72 4.02 10.50
CA GLY A 78 -8.53 4.87 10.60
C GLY A 78 -7.25 4.28 10.02
N PRO A 79 -6.16 5.07 10.02
CA PRO A 79 -4.95 4.76 9.27
C PRO A 79 -4.15 3.57 9.78
N THR A 80 -4.40 3.11 11.01
CA THR A 80 -3.76 1.92 11.60
C THR A 80 -4.68 0.70 11.61
N CYS A 81 -5.89 0.84 11.07
CA CYS A 81 -6.86 -0.24 10.95
C CYS A 81 -6.67 -0.99 9.65
N ARG A 82 -6.77 -2.32 9.72
CA ARG A 82 -6.64 -3.23 8.58
C ARG A 82 -7.92 -4.01 8.42
N SER A 83 -8.42 -4.06 7.20
CA SER A 83 -9.61 -4.84 6.87
C SER A 83 -9.34 -6.35 7.06
N THR A 84 -10.38 -7.10 7.42
CA THR A 84 -10.32 -8.56 7.55
C THR A 84 -11.19 -9.24 6.50
N GLU A 85 -10.79 -10.42 6.03
CA GLU A 85 -11.53 -11.20 5.03
C GLU A 85 -12.98 -11.52 5.44
N ASP A 86 -13.25 -11.69 6.73
CA ASP A 86 -14.57 -12.03 7.28
C ASP A 86 -15.53 -10.83 7.39
N GLY A 87 -15.10 -9.64 6.97
CA GLY A 87 -15.83 -8.39 7.16
C GLY A 87 -15.60 -7.81 8.57
N GLY A 88 -14.88 -6.68 8.63
CA GLY A 88 -14.46 -6.06 9.87
C GLY A 88 -13.05 -5.48 9.75
N GLU A 89 -12.48 -5.07 10.87
CA GLU A 89 -11.13 -4.51 10.92
C GLU A 89 -10.39 -4.86 12.21
N VAL A 90 -9.07 -4.86 12.13
CA VAL A 90 -8.16 -4.93 13.29
C VAL A 90 -7.28 -3.68 13.28
N CYS A 91 -7.32 -2.93 14.38
CA CYS A 91 -6.49 -1.74 14.57
C CYS A 91 -5.31 -2.03 15.50
N GLY A 92 -4.14 -1.55 15.10
CA GLY A 92 -2.91 -1.52 15.91
C GLY A 92 -2.68 -0.16 16.57
#